data_AF-A0A2E2XJV8-F1
#
_entry.id   AF-A0A2E2XJV8-F1
#
_cell.length_a   1.000
_cell.length_b   1.000
_cell.length_c   1.000
_cell.angle_alpha   90.00
_cell.angle_beta   90.00
_cell.angle_gamma   90.00
#
_symmetry.space_group_name_H-M   'P 1'
#
loop_
_entity.id
_entity.type
_entity.pdbx_description
1 polymer ?
#
loop_
_entity_poly.entity_id
_entity_poly.type
_entity_poly.pdbx_seq_one_letter_code
_entity_poly.pdbx_strand_id
1 'polypeptide(L)'
;MFGDDAELRGAILEEFKHSSIPYMAELDQAVSAGDIDGVRSLAHKLKSSSRTIGASPLGDLCEQLEQLAPQGDWAQIKEFDQQIKEGLQEVILAIDSL
;
A
#
# COMPACT_ATOMS: atom_id res chain seq x y z
N MET A 1 -18.23 6.11 -28.02
CA MET A 1 -16.86 6.27 -27.50
C MET A 1 -16.85 5.52 -26.18
N PHE A 2 -16.58 4.21 -26.23
CA PHE A 2 -16.66 3.29 -25.07
C PHE A 2 -15.34 2.50 -24.95
N GLY A 3 -14.23 3.09 -25.40
CA GLY A 3 -12.87 2.57 -25.23
C GLY A 3 -12.17 3.11 -23.98
N ASP A 4 -12.66 4.22 -23.42
CA ASP A 4 -11.99 4.94 -22.33
C ASP A 4 -11.90 4.14 -21.02
N ASP A 5 -12.94 3.40 -20.64
CA ASP A 5 -12.98 2.78 -19.31
C ASP A 5 -11.94 1.66 -19.11
N ALA A 6 -11.61 0.89 -20.17
CA ALA A 6 -10.66 -0.21 -20.06
C ALA A 6 -9.20 0.29 -20.10
N GLU A 7 -8.90 1.23 -21.00
CA GLU A 7 -7.57 1.84 -21.10
C GLU A 7 -7.26 2.68 -19.85
N LEU A 8 -8.24 3.44 -19.35
CA LEU A 8 -8.10 4.22 -18.11
C LEU A 8 -7.88 3.30 -16.90
N ARG A 9 -8.63 2.18 -16.80
CA ARG A 9 -8.41 1.19 -15.73
C ARG A 9 -7.01 0.60 -15.79
N GLY A 10 -6.55 0.18 -16.97
CA GLY A 10 -5.19 -0.32 -17.15
C GLY A 10 -4.13 0.69 -16.71
N ALA A 11 -4.27 1.96 -17.12
CA ALA A 11 -3.34 3.02 -16.72
C ALA A 11 -3.29 3.25 -15.21
N ILE A 12 -4.45 3.23 -14.52
CA ILE A 12 -4.52 3.38 -13.06
C ILE A 12 -3.86 2.18 -12.35
N LEU A 13 -4.07 0.96 -12.83
CA LEU A 13 -3.46 -0.24 -12.26
C LEU A 13 -1.93 -0.24 -12.45
N GLU A 14 -1.45 0.18 -13.63
CA GLU A 14 -0.02 0.34 -13.89
C GLU A 14 0.61 1.43 -13.01
N GLU A 15 -0.05 2.58 -12.87
CA GLU A 15 0.39 3.66 -11.97
C GLU A 15 0.44 3.20 -10.50
N PHE A 16 -0.55 2.40 -10.08
CA PHE A 16 -0.56 1.78 -8.76
C PHE A 16 0.66 0.89 -8.56
N LYS A 17 0.97 -0.04 -9.50
CA LYS A 17 2.18 -0.88 -9.39
C LYS A 17 3.44 -0.05 -9.32
N HIS A 18 3.56 0.95 -10.20
CA HIS A 18 4.75 1.80 -10.28
C HIS A 18 5.00 2.58 -8.98
N SER A 19 3.93 3.04 -8.33
CA SER A 19 3.99 3.80 -7.08
C SER A 19 4.15 2.92 -5.85
N SER A 20 3.56 1.73 -5.84
CA SER A 20 3.50 0.86 -4.66
C SER A 20 4.78 0.05 -4.40
N ILE A 21 5.52 -0.33 -5.44
CA ILE A 21 6.83 -0.99 -5.32
C ILE A 21 7.83 -0.16 -4.49
N PRO A 22 8.09 1.13 -4.79
CA PRO A 22 9.00 1.93 -3.96
C PRO A 22 8.46 2.14 -2.54
N TYR A 23 7.14 2.25 -2.35
CA TYR A 23 6.55 2.37 -1.01
C TYR A 23 6.87 1.19 -0.09
N MET A 24 7.01 -0.05 -0.61
CA MET A 24 7.44 -1.19 0.21
C MET A 24 8.86 -1.01 0.75
N ALA A 25 9.77 -0.54 -0.10
CA ALA A 25 11.16 -0.34 0.30
C ALA A 25 11.30 0.85 1.26
N GLU A 26 10.56 1.93 1.01
CA GLU A 26 10.49 3.09 1.90
C GLU A 26 9.87 2.72 3.26
N LEU A 27 8.85 1.86 3.28
CA LEU A 27 8.19 1.44 4.52
C LEU A 27 9.13 0.59 5.38
N ASP A 28 9.85 -0.34 4.76
CA ASP A 28 10.87 -1.15 5.44
C ASP A 28 11.99 -0.28 6.05
N GLN A 29 12.42 0.75 5.32
CA GLN A 29 13.40 1.71 5.81
C GLN A 29 12.85 2.54 6.98
N ALA A 30 11.62 3.04 6.88
CA ALA A 30 10.99 3.81 7.96
C ALA A 30 10.81 2.97 9.22
N VAL A 31 10.38 1.70 9.07
CA VAL A 31 10.26 0.75 10.17
C VAL A 31 11.63 0.44 10.81
N SER A 32 12.66 0.25 10.00
CA SER A 32 14.03 -0.02 10.48
C SER A 32 14.68 1.20 11.14
N ALA A 33 14.37 2.40 10.66
CA ALA A 33 14.87 3.67 11.20
C ALA A 33 14.13 4.13 12.46
N GLY A 34 13.01 3.49 12.80
CA GLY A 34 12.17 3.95 13.91
C GLY A 34 11.39 5.24 13.58
N ASP A 35 11.16 5.54 12.30
CA ASP A 35 10.50 6.75 11.84
C ASP A 35 8.98 6.57 11.77
N ILE A 36 8.31 6.90 12.88
CA ILE A 36 6.85 6.81 13.01
C ILE A 36 6.14 7.69 11.96
N ASP A 37 6.64 8.90 11.71
CA ASP A 37 6.01 9.82 10.75
C ASP A 37 6.15 9.30 9.32
N GLY A 38 7.31 8.73 8.98
CA GLY A 38 7.55 8.02 7.73
C GLY A 38 6.57 6.85 7.54
N VAL A 39 6.45 5.97 8.54
CA VAL A 39 5.51 4.84 8.52
C VAL A 39 4.07 5.31 8.30
N ARG A 40 3.62 6.33 9.03
CA ARG A 40 2.25 6.88 8.88
C ARG A 40 2.01 7.48 7.51
N SER A 41 2.97 8.26 7.00
CA SER A 41 2.86 8.89 5.68
C SER A 41 2.75 7.85 4.58
N LEU A 42 3.58 6.80 4.63
CA LEU A 42 3.56 5.72 3.64
C LEU A 42 2.28 4.89 3.73
N ALA A 43 1.83 4.55 4.93
CA ALA A 43 0.54 3.89 5.14
C ALA A 43 -0.62 4.71 4.55
N HIS A 44 -0.62 6.04 4.77
CA HIS A 44 -1.64 6.92 4.20
C HIS A 44 -1.63 6.96 2.66
N LYS A 45 -0.44 7.00 2.05
CA LYS A 45 -0.28 6.96 0.59
C LYS A 45 -0.77 5.63 0.02
N LEU A 46 -0.29 4.51 0.57
CA LEU A 46 -0.70 3.16 0.16
C LEU A 46 -2.20 2.94 0.32
N LYS A 47 -2.81 3.41 1.42
CA LYS A 47 -4.27 3.37 1.61
C LYS A 47 -5.01 4.04 0.47
N SER A 48 -4.61 5.26 0.12
CA SER A 48 -5.26 6.04 -0.93
C SER A 48 -5.12 5.35 -2.28
N SER A 49 -3.91 4.93 -2.64
CA SER A 49 -3.64 4.19 -3.88
C SER A 49 -4.44 2.87 -3.94
N SER A 50 -4.54 2.15 -2.83
CA SER A 50 -5.27 0.86 -2.75
C SER A 50 -6.77 1.04 -2.96
N ARG A 51 -7.37 2.09 -2.38
CA ARG A 51 -8.79 2.39 -2.57
C ARG A 51 -9.13 2.79 -4.00
N THR A 52 -8.21 3.47 -4.70
CA THR A 52 -8.39 3.86 -6.12
C THR A 52 -8.59 2.66 -7.04
N ILE A 53 -7.85 1.57 -6.81
CA ILE A 53 -7.95 0.33 -7.61
C ILE A 53 -8.98 -0.67 -7.05
N GLY A 54 -9.66 -0.33 -5.96
CA GLY A 54 -10.64 -1.21 -5.29
C GLY A 54 -10.03 -2.30 -4.40
N ALA A 55 -8.74 -2.21 -4.06
CA ALA A 55 -8.06 -3.10 -3.12
C ALA A 55 -8.40 -2.74 -1.66
N SER A 56 -9.68 -2.87 -1.30
CA SER A 56 -10.17 -2.52 0.04
C SER A 56 -9.42 -3.22 1.18
N PRO A 57 -9.13 -4.53 1.13
CA PRO A 57 -8.40 -5.22 2.21
C PRO A 57 -7.02 -4.62 2.48
N LEU A 58 -6.29 -4.24 1.42
CA LEU A 58 -4.99 -3.59 1.54
C LEU A 58 -5.13 -2.18 2.14
N GLY A 59 -6.18 -1.46 1.73
CA GLY A 59 -6.51 -0.15 2.30
C GLY A 59 -6.80 -0.21 3.81
N ASP A 60 -7.49 -1.25 4.26
CA ASP A 60 -7.85 -1.43 5.68
C ASP A 60 -6.63 -1.79 6.54
N LEU A 61 -5.68 -2.57 6.01
CA LEU A 61 -4.39 -2.83 6.67
C LEU A 61 -3.56 -1.55 6.81
N CYS A 62 -3.51 -0.74 5.75
CA CYS A 62 -2.81 0.54 5.77
C CYS A 62 -3.43 1.53 6.76
N GLU A 63 -4.76 1.58 6.84
CA GLU A 63 -5.47 2.42 7.81
C GLU A 63 -5.16 2.01 9.25
N GLN A 64 -5.11 0.71 9.53
CA GLN A 64 -4.73 0.20 10.85
C GLN A 64 -3.28 0.58 11.20
N LEU A 65 -2.34 0.40 10.26
CA LEU A 65 -0.95 0.80 10.49
C LEU A 65 -0.82 2.32 10.77
N GLU A 66 -1.54 3.16 10.03
CA GLU A 66 -1.56 4.62 10.22
C GLU A 66 -2.03 5.03 11.64
N GLN A 67 -2.97 4.28 12.21
CA GLN A 67 -3.53 4.50 13.55
C GLN A 67 -2.67 3.90 14.68
N LEU A 68 -1.98 2.79 14.40
CA LEU A 68 -1.14 2.08 15.39
C LEU A 68 0.28 2.65 15.48
N ALA A 69 0.85 3.14 14.38
CA ALA A 69 2.18 3.73 14.34
C ALA A 69 2.47 4.77 15.45
N PRO A 70 1.59 5.74 15.78
CA PRO A 70 1.86 6.71 16.85
C PRO A 70 1.86 6.12 18.27
N GLN A 71 1.40 4.88 18.45
CA GLN A 71 1.44 4.19 19.74
C GLN A 71 2.85 3.66 20.06
N GLY A 72 3.73 3.59 19.05
CA GLY A 72 5.12 3.17 19.22
C GLY A 72 5.31 1.67 19.47
N ASP A 73 4.29 0.84 19.24
CA ASP A 73 4.41 -0.61 19.31
C ASP A 73 5.05 -1.16 18.04
N TRP A 74 6.39 -1.22 18.05
CA TRP A 74 7.18 -1.70 16.91
C TRP A 74 6.99 -3.18 16.60
N ALA A 75 6.52 -4.00 17.55
CA ALA A 75 6.18 -5.39 17.24
C ALA A 75 4.95 -5.42 16.34
N GLN A 76 3.91 -4.69 16.74
CA GLN A 76 2.67 -4.60 15.98
C GLN A 76 2.88 -3.90 14.62
N ILE A 77 3.66 -2.81 14.58
CA ILE A 77 4.01 -2.12 13.32
C ILE A 77 4.66 -3.09 12.32
N LYS A 78 5.59 -3.95 12.78
CA LYS A 78 6.25 -4.95 11.93
C LYS A 78 5.29 -6.03 11.44
N GLU A 79 4.35 -6.46 12.28
CA GLU A 79 3.30 -7.41 11.87
C GLU A 79 2.40 -6.82 10.78
N PHE A 80 2.03 -5.54 10.88
CA PHE A 80 1.24 -4.86 9.86
C PHE A 80 2.05 -4.56 8.60
N ASP A 81 3.32 -4.17 8.72
CA ASP A 81 4.23 -3.98 7.59
C ASP A 81 4.33 -5.27 6.75
N GLN A 82 4.52 -6.42 7.41
CA GLN A 82 4.53 -7.71 6.74
C GLN A 82 3.21 -8.02 6.02
N GLN A 83 2.07 -7.83 6.69
CA GLN A 83 0.74 -8.05 6.10
C GLN A 83 0.47 -7.13 4.90
N ILE A 84 0.89 -5.87 4.97
CA ILE A 84 0.76 -4.91 3.87
C ILE A 84 1.62 -5.35 2.67
N LYS A 85 2.86 -5.80 2.91
CA LYS A 85 3.74 -6.31 1.85
C LYS A 85 3.13 -7.53 1.16
N GLU A 86 2.58 -8.47 1.93
CA GLU A 86 1.90 -9.66 1.41
C GLU A 86 0.67 -9.29 0.59
N GLY A 87 -0.23 -8.48 1.16
CA GLY A 87 -1.44 -8.04 0.46
C GLY A 87 -1.15 -7.21 -0.79
N LEU A 88 -0.10 -6.39 -0.76
CA LEU A 88 0.33 -5.63 -1.93
C LEU A 88 0.87 -6.55 -3.03
N GLN A 89 1.67 -7.55 -2.68
CA GLN A 89 2.18 -8.53 -3.64
C GLN A 89 1.01 -9.30 -4.30
N GLU A 90 0.00 -9.70 -3.54
CA GLU A 90 -1.21 -10.34 -4.08
C GLU A 90 -1.94 -9.43 -5.08
N VAL A 91 -2.08 -8.15 -4.77
CA VAL A 91 -2.70 -7.16 -5.66
C VAL A 91 -1.89 -6.98 -6.94
N ILE A 92 -0.57 -6.85 -6.85
CA ILE A 92 0.32 -6.72 -8.02
C ILE A 92 0.21 -7.96 -8.92
N LEU A 93 0.25 -9.16 -8.34
CA LEU A 93 0.09 -10.42 -9.10
C LEU A 93 -1.28 -10.52 -9.77
N ALA A 94 -2.34 -10.06 -9.11
CA ALA A 94 -3.67 -10.00 -9.69
C ALA A 94 -3.73 -9.01 -10.87
N ILE A 95 -3.04 -7.87 -10.78
CA ILE A 95 -2.94 -6.89 -11.88
C ILE A 95 -2.21 -7.49 -13.08
N ASP A 96 -1.08 -8.18 -12.87
CA ASP A 96 -0.31 -8.80 -13.95
C ASP A 96 -1.04 -10.00 -14.61
N SER A 97 -2.10 -10.51 -13.97
CA SER A 97 -2.92 -11.63 -14.47
C SER A 97 -4.19 -11.19 -15.23
N LEU A 98 -4.43 -9.88 -15.34
CA LEU A 98 -5.56 -9.29 -16.10
C LEU A 98 -5.22 -9.17 -17.60
#